data_AF-A0A3B8ZJV3-F1
#
_entry.id   AF-A0A3B8ZJV3-F1
#
_cell.length_a   1.000
_cell.length_b   1.000
_cell.length_c   1.000
_cell.angle_alpha   90.00
_cell.angle_beta   90.00
_cell.angle_gamma   90.00
#
_symmetry.space_group_name_H-M   'P 1'
#
loop_
_entity.id
_entity.type
_entity.pdbx_description
1 polymer ?
#
loop_
_entity_poly.entity_id
_entity_poly.type
_entity_poly.pdbx_seq_one_letter_code
_entity_poly.pdbx_strand_id
1 'polypeptide(L)'
;MLRILKWLLLTTLLLLVLIVSFQNLTKVQVHLLFSTIELPQAVVLASALIIGFVMRLQVNALWRVRNWRAKAAKDKQKEKSLAESGS
;
A
#
# COMPACT_ATOMS: atom_id res chain seq x y z
N MET A 1 3.83 -25.39 -12.43
CA MET A 1 5.05 -24.60 -12.11
C MET A 1 4.75 -23.28 -11.39
N LEU A 2 3.99 -22.34 -11.97
CA LEU A 2 3.76 -21.00 -11.38
C LEU A 2 3.17 -21.00 -9.95
N ARG A 3 2.31 -21.96 -9.59
CA ARG A 3 1.75 -22.06 -8.24
C ARG A 3 2.81 -22.44 -7.20
N ILE A 4 3.63 -23.46 -7.50
CA ILE A 4 4.71 -23.92 -6.62
C ILE A 4 5.76 -22.82 -6.45
N LEU A 5 6.09 -22.12 -7.55
CA LEU A 5 7.02 -20.99 -7.51
C LEU A 5 6.49 -19.84 -6.64
N LYS A 6 5.18 -19.53 -6.72
CA LYS A 6 4.54 -18.56 -5.82
C LYS A 6 4.64 -18.96 -4.35
N TRP A 7 4.33 -20.21 -4.02
CA TRP A 7 4.42 -20.71 -2.65
C TRP A 7 5.86 -20.68 -2.12
N LEU A 8 6.83 -21.06 -2.96
CA LEU A 8 8.25 -21.05 -2.63
C LEU A 8 8.78 -19.63 -2.41
N LEU A 9 8.33 -18.67 -3.23
CA LEU A 9 8.64 -17.26 -3.05
C LEU A 9 8.03 -16.71 -1.76
N LEU A 10 6.80 -17.13 -1.44
CA LEU A 10 6.08 -16.69 -0.24
C LEU A 10 6.70 -17.25 1.04
N THR A 11 7.09 -18.53 1.05
CA THR A 11 7.82 -19.12 2.18
C THR A 11 9.20 -18.53 2.33
N THR A 12 9.93 -18.29 1.22
CA THR A 12 11.24 -17.63 1.26
C THR A 12 11.11 -16.22 1.84
N LEU A 13 10.12 -15.45 1.39
CA LEU A 13 9.84 -14.12 1.90
C LEU A 13 9.48 -14.14 3.38
N LEU A 14 8.64 -15.09 3.81
CA LEU A 14 8.26 -15.27 5.21
C LEU A 14 9.48 -15.60 6.08
N LEU A 15 10.35 -16.50 5.60
CA LEU A 15 11.58 -16.89 6.31
C LEU A 15 12.54 -15.71 6.44
N LEU A 16 12.67 -14.90 5.39
CA LEU A 16 13.48 -13.68 5.39
C LEU A 16 12.97 -12.66 6.39
N VAL A 17 11.64 -12.45 6.45
CA VAL A 17 11.01 -11.58 7.45
C VAL A 17 11.26 -12.07 8.87
N LEU A 18 11.17 -13.39 9.09
CA LEU A 18 11.48 -14.03 10.37
C LEU A 18 12.94 -13.81 10.78
N ILE A 19 13.89 -14.13 9.89
CA ILE A 19 15.33 -13.98 10.14
C ILE A 19 15.68 -12.52 10.41
N VAL A 20 15.18 -11.60 9.59
CA VAL A 20 15.39 -10.16 9.79
C VAL A 20 14.79 -9.71 11.12
N SER A 21 13.62 -10.21 11.51
CA SER A 21 12.99 -9.87 12.80
C SER A 21 13.81 -10.37 14.00
N PHE A 22 14.35 -11.59 13.94
CA PHE A 22 15.17 -12.17 15.01
C PHE A 22 16.59 -11.60 15.05
N GLN A 23 17.17 -11.21 13.91
CA GLN A 23 18.46 -10.51 13.89
C GLN A 23 18.35 -9.05 14.34
N ASN A 24 17.17 -8.43 14.23
CA ASN A 24 16.90 -7.04 14.59
C ASN A 24 16.37 -6.81 16.01
N LEU A 25 16.61 -7.78 16.90
CA LEU A 25 16.40 -7.63 18.34
C LEU A 25 17.46 -6.72 19.01
N THR A 26 18.49 -6.31 18.27
CA THR A 26 19.37 -5.21 18.66
C THR A 26 18.56 -3.92 18.76
N LYS A 27 18.54 -3.35 19.96
CA LYS A 27 17.82 -2.12 20.27
C LYS A 27 18.37 -0.98 19.41
N VAL A 28 17.50 -0.34 18.63
CA VAL A 28 17.85 0.88 17.89
C VAL A 28 17.29 2.06 18.66
N GLN A 29 18.16 3.03 18.94
CA GLN A 29 17.76 4.28 19.57
C GLN A 29 17.07 5.14 18.51
N VAL A 30 15.75 5.23 18.62
CA VAL A 30 14.96 6.15 17.80
C VAL A 30 14.90 7.48 18.55
N HIS A 31 15.64 8.47 18.06
CA HIS A 31 15.51 9.84 18.53
C HIS A 31 14.26 10.48 17.90
N LEU A 32 13.19 10.57 18.68
CA LEU A 32 12.13 11.52 18.41
C LEU A 32 12.54 12.89 18.97
N LEU A 33 12.04 13.97 18.36
CA LEU A 33 12.34 15.38 18.67
C LEU A 33 12.30 15.75 20.18
N PHE A 34 11.61 14.96 21.01
CA PHE A 34 11.48 15.18 22.46
C PHE A 34 11.74 13.94 23.33
N SER A 35 12.10 12.78 22.75
CA SER A 35 12.31 11.56 23.54
C SER A 35 13.12 10.51 22.77
N THR A 36 14.06 9.88 23.46
CA THR A 36 14.80 8.72 22.94
C THR A 36 14.08 7.46 23.38
N ILE A 37 13.56 6.69 22.43
CA ILE A 37 12.89 5.42 22.72
C ILE A 37 13.72 4.31 22.11
N GLU A 38 14.15 3.36 22.94
CA GLU A 38 14.82 2.14 22.48
C GLU A 38 13.76 1.19 21.93
N LEU A 39 13.62 1.16 20.61
CA LEU A 39 12.69 0.24 19.95
C LEU A 39 13.48 -0.84 19.20
N PRO A 40 13.00 -2.10 19.20
CA PRO A 40 13.57 -3.13 18.35
C PRO A 40 13.47 -2.67 16.88
N GLN A 41 14.55 -2.82 16.11
CA GLN A 41 14.57 -2.38 14.71
C GLN A 41 13.48 -3.06 13.87
N ALA A 42 13.09 -4.29 14.22
CA ALA A 42 11.97 -5.00 13.61
C ALA A 42 10.64 -4.24 13.75
N VAL A 43 10.38 -3.60 14.89
CA VAL A 43 9.15 -2.81 15.14
C VAL A 43 9.17 -1.54 14.30
N VAL A 44 10.34 -0.90 14.16
CA VAL A 44 10.53 0.28 13.31
C VAL A 44 10.28 -0.06 11.84
N LEU A 45 10.86 -1.15 11.35
CA LEU A 45 10.65 -1.62 9.98
C LEU A 45 9.20 -2.05 9.70
N ALA A 46 8.59 -2.79 10.63
CA ALA A 46 7.20 -3.23 10.49
C ALA A 46 6.24 -2.04 10.47
N SER A 47 6.42 -1.05 11.35
CA SER A 47 5.61 0.17 11.35
C SER A 47 5.78 0.98 10.07
N ALA A 48 7.00 1.14 9.56
CA ALA A 48 7.25 1.80 8.28
C ALA A 48 6.56 1.08 7.10
N LEU A 49 6.60 -0.26 7.06
CA LEU A 49 5.91 -1.07 6.06
C LEU A 49 4.39 -0.90 6.15
N ILE A 50 3.82 -0.92 7.35
CA ILE A 50 2.38 -0.73 7.58
C ILE A 50 1.97 0.67 7.10
N ILE A 51 2.72 1.71 7.48
CA ILE A 51 2.44 3.09 7.07
C ILE A 51 2.48 3.22 5.54
N GLY A 52 3.53 2.69 4.89
CA GLY A 52 3.65 2.69 3.43
C GLY A 52 2.51 1.94 2.73
N PHE A 53 2.09 0.80 3.28
CA PHE A 53 0.97 0.03 2.77
C PHE A 53 -0.36 0.78 2.89
N VAL A 54 -0.64 1.39 4.05
CA VAL A 54 -1.84 2.19 4.29
C VAL A 54 -1.87 3.41 3.36
N MET A 55 -0.75 4.13 3.22
CA MET A 55 -0.64 5.25 2.27
C MET A 55 -0.99 4.82 0.85
N ARG A 56 -0.43 3.69 0.38
CA ARG A 56 -0.70 3.17 -0.96
C ARG A 56 -2.18 2.84 -1.15
N LEU A 57 -2.83 2.24 -0.15
CA LEU A 57 -4.27 1.96 -0.19
C LEU A 57 -5.09 3.24 -0.30
N GLN A 58 -4.77 4.27 0.48
CA GLN A 58 -5.47 5.56 0.43
C GLN A 58 -5.30 6.24 -0.93
N VAL A 59 -4.08 6.31 -1.47
CA VAL A 59 -3.82 6.88 -2.79
C VAL A 59 -4.62 6.14 -3.87
N ASN A 60 -4.63 4.81 -3.83
CA ASN A 60 -5.36 4.01 -4.81
C ASN A 60 -6.88 4.20 -4.70
N ALA A 61 -7.41 4.31 -3.48
CA ALA A 61 -8.82 4.60 -3.23
C ALA A 61 -9.22 5.98 -3.80
N LEU A 62 -8.43 7.01 -3.52
CA LEU A 62 -8.66 8.36 -4.05
C LEU A 62 -8.60 8.39 -5.58
N TRP A 63 -7.64 7.68 -6.18
CA TRP A 63 -7.54 7.60 -7.64
C TRP A 63 -8.73 6.89 -8.28
N ARG A 64 -9.19 5.79 -7.68
CA ARG A 64 -10.35 5.04 -8.15
C ARG A 64 -11.62 5.88 -8.09
N VAL A 65 -11.83 6.61 -6.99
CA VAL A 65 -12.98 7.54 -6.85
C VAL A 65 -12.93 8.65 -7.90
N ARG A 66 -11.76 9.26 -8.12
CA ARG A 66 -11.59 10.30 -9.13
C ARG A 66 -11.93 9.80 -10.53
N ASN A 67 -11.42 8.62 -10.90
CA ASN A 67 -11.67 8.03 -12.21
C ASN A 67 -13.15 7.66 -12.42
N TRP A 68 -13.84 7.19 -11.38
CA TRP A 68 -15.28 6.93 -11.43
C TRP A 68 -16.10 8.20 -11.66
N ARG A 69 -15.78 9.29 -10.97
CA ARG A 69 -16.43 10.60 -11.19
C ARG A 69 -16.18 11.14 -12.60
N ALA A 70 -14.94 11.01 -13.09
CA ALA A 70 -14.59 11.44 -14.44
C ALA A 70 -15.34 10.63 -15.52
N LYS A 71 -15.53 9.33 -15.32
CA LYS A 71 -16.30 8.48 -16.24
C LYS A 71 -17.79 8.85 -16.24
N ALA A 72 -18.39 9.02 -15.06
CA ALA A 72 -19.79 9.43 -14.92
C ALA A 72 -20.08 10.79 -15.57
N ALA A 73 -19.13 11.73 -15.52
CA ALA A 73 -19.27 13.03 -16.19
C ALA A 73 -19.26 12.89 -17.73
N LYS A 74 -18.40 12.03 -18.27
CA LYS A 74 -18.35 11.75 -19.72
C LYS A 74 -19.60 11.05 -20.23
N ASP A 75 -20.14 10.09 -19.47
CA ASP A 75 -21.35 9.36 -19.86
C ASP A 75 -22.56 10.31 -19.95
N LYS A 76 -22.71 11.24 -18.98
CA LYS A 76 -23.75 12.28 -19.03
C LYS A 76 -23.60 13.24 -20.21
N GLN A 77 -22.36 13.57 -20.58
CA GLN A 77 -22.10 14.47 -21.71
C GLN A 77 -22.40 13.80 -23.05
N LYS A 78 -22.08 12.51 -23.17
CA LYS A 78 -22.39 11.69 -24.35
C LYS A 78 -23.90 11.52 -24.56
N GLU A 79 -24.64 11.30 -23.47
CA GLU A 79 -26.10 11.17 -23.49
C GLU A 79 -26.79 12.47 -23.94
N LYS A 80 -26.31 13.63 -23.47
CA LYS A 80 -26.78 14.94 -23.95
C LYS A 80 -26.51 15.17 -25.45
N SER A 81 -25.32 14.86 -25.93
CA SER A 81 -24.98 15.02 -27.35
C SER A 81 -25.79 14.11 -28.29
N LEU A 82 -26.20 12.93 -27.80
CA LEU A 82 -27.06 12.01 -28.56
C LEU A 82 -28.52 12.48 -28.60
N ALA A 83 -29.01 13.11 -27.53
CA ALA A 83 -30.34 13.70 -27.50
C ALA A 83 -30.47 14.95 -28.40
N GLU A 84 -29.44 15.79 -28.46
CA GLU A 84 -29.41 16.99 -29.32
C GLU A 84 -29.20 16.68 -30.82
N SER A 85 -28.55 15.55 -31.15
CA SER A 85 -28.35 15.13 -32.55
C SER A 85 -29.54 14.37 -33.16
N GLY A 86 -30.54 14.01 -32.35
CA GLY A 86 -31.72 13.24 -32.77
C GLY A 86 -33.03 14.02 -32.84
N SER A 87 -33.00 15.32 -32.55
CA SER A 87 -34.10 16.28 -32.79
C SER A 87 -33.84 17.07 -34.06
#